data_AF-A0A937XWK4-F1
#
_entry.id   AF-A0A937XWK4-F1
#
_cell.length_a   1.000
_cell.length_b   1.000
_cell.length_c   1.000
_cell.angle_alpha   90.00
_cell.angle_beta   90.00
_cell.angle_gamma   90.00
#
_symmetry.space_group_name_H-M   'P 1'
#
loop_
_entity.id
_entity.type
_entity.pdbx_description
1 polymer ?
#
loop_
_entity_poly.entity_id
_entity_poly.type
_entity_poly.pdbx_seq_one_letter_code
_entity_poly.pdbx_strand_id
1 'polypeptide(L)' 'GDKVRVFKMRRRKHYTKNQGHRQNYTEVRIDGFVGA' A
#
# COMPACT_ATOMS: atom_id res chain seq x y z
N GLY A 1 5.76 -4.32 -4.44
CA GLY A 1 4.40 -4.38 -4.98
C GLY A 1 4.07 -3.19 -5.85
N ASP A 2 2.98 -3.30 -6.61
CA ASP A 2 2.50 -2.25 -7.52
C ASP A 2 2.15 -0.96 -6.77
N LYS A 3 2.37 0.17 -7.44
CA LYS A 3 2.13 1.50 -6.86
C LYS A 3 0.63 1.78 -6.86
N VAL A 4 0.03 1.89 -5.68
CA VAL A 4 -1.34 2.38 -5.55
C VAL A 4 -1.32 3.90 -5.67
N ARG A 5 -2.09 4.44 -6.62
CA ARG A 5 -2.26 5.88 -6.84
C ARG A 5 -3.62 6.31 -6.32
N VAL A 6 -3.65 7.09 -5.25
CA VAL A 6 -4.88 7.63 -4.65
C VAL A 6 -5.01 9.10 -5.07
N PHE A 7 -6.07 9.41 -5.80
CA PHE A 7 -6.45 10.77 -6.13
C PHE A 7 -7.70 11.17 -5.35
N LYS A 8 -7.65 12.32 -4.66
CA LYS A 8 -8.80 12.91 -3.98
C LYS A 8 -9.08 14.27 -4.58
N MET A 9 -10.32 14.51 -4.98
CA MET A 9 -10.82 15.80 -5.39
C MET A 9 -12.07 16.13 -4.60
N ARG A 10 -12.22 17.40 -4.19
CA ARG A 10 -13.50 17.94 -3.72
C ARG A 10 -13.98 19.04 -4.65
N ARG A 11 -15.16 18.84 -5.25
CA ARG A 11 -15.78 19.80 -6.17
C ARG A 11 -15.99 21.16 -5.48
N ARG A 12 -15.60 22.24 -6.16
CA ARG A 12 -15.71 23.66 -5.69
C ARG A 12 -14.94 24.01 -4.41
N LYS A 13 -14.04 23.15 -3.94
CA LYS A 13 -13.20 23.43 -2.75
C LYS A 13 -11.75 23.72 -3.09
N HIS A 14 -11.41 23.83 -4.37
CA HIS A 14 -10.02 23.96 -4.86
C HIS A 14 -9.08 22.92 -4.23
N TYR A 15 -9.63 21.75 -3.87
CA TYR A 15 -8.91 20.71 -3.18
C TYR A 15 -8.72 19.53 -4.11
N THR A 16 -7.46 19.29 -4.44
CA THR A 16 -6.97 18.13 -5.17
C THR A 16 -5.72 17.62 -4.48
N LYS A 17 -5.71 16.33 -4.12
CA LYS A 17 -4.56 15.66 -3.51
C LYS A 17 -4.24 14.39 -4.26
N ASN A 18 -2.98 14.25 -4.66
CA ASN A 18 -2.41 13.04 -5.23
C ASN A 18 -1.51 12.38 -4.19
N GLN A 19 -1.74 11.12 -3.87
CA GLN A 19 -0.86 10.33 -3.01
C GLN A 19 -0.47 9.04 -3.70
N GLY A 20 0.84 8.77 -3.74
CA GLY A 20 1.36 7.45 -4.04
C GLY A 20 1.51 6.65 -2.74
N HIS A 21 1.03 5.42 -2.74
CA HIS A 21 1.35 4.43 -1.71
C HIS A 21 2.01 3.23 -2.38
N ARG A 22 3.17 2.84 -1.86
CA ARG A 22 3.81 1.58 -2.19
C ARG A 22 3.80 0.76 -0.92
N GLN A 23 3.22 -0.43 -1.01
CA GLN A 23 3.29 -1.35 0.10
C GLN A 23 4.62 -2.11 0.01
N ASN A 24 5.38 -2.05 1.11
CA ASN A 24 6.56 -2.87 1.30
C ASN A 24 6.09 -4.23 1.83
N TYR A 25 6.74 -5.29 1.39
CA TYR A 25 6.44 -6.64 1.86
C TYR A 25 7.74 -7.28 2.32
N THR A 26 7.61 -8.20 3.27
CA THR A 26 8.72 -9.00 3.76
C THR A 26 8.51 -10.40 3.23
N GLU A 27 9.50 -10.91 2.49
CA GLU A 27 9.52 -12.31 2.11
C GLU A 27 10.00 -13.12 3.31
N VAL A 28 9.23 -14.15 3.66
CA VAL A 28 9.58 -15.09 4.72
C VAL A 28 9.67 -16.47 4.09
N ARG A 29 10.84 -17.09 4.22
CA ARG A 29 11.03 -18.50 3.88
C ARG A 29 10.83 -19.31 5.15
N ILE A 30 9.96 -20.30 5.09
CA ILE A 30 9.67 -21.17 6.24
C ILE A 30 10.36 -22.51 5.97
N ASP A 31 11.37 -22.82 6.79
CA ASP A 31 12.24 -23.99 6.60
C ASP A 31 11.75 -25.24 7.35
N GLY A 32 10.83 -25.09 8.31
CA GLY A 32 10.25 -26.20 9.04
C GLY A 32 9.29 -25.73 10.13
N PHE A 33 8.43 -26.64 10.57
CA PHE A 33 7.46 -26.40 11.64
C PHE A 33 7.74 -27.41 12.75
N VAL A 34 7.81 -26.95 14.00
CA VAL A 34 7.89 -27.84 15.18
C VAL A 34 6.53 -27.78 15.87
N GLY A 35 5.80 -28.90 15.83
CA GLY A 35 4.52 -29.08 16.52
C GLY A 35 4.70 -29.74 17.89
N ALA A 36 3.83 -29.38 18.84
CA ALA A 36 3.75 -29.93 20.19
C ALA A 36 2.69 -31.05 20.30
#